data_AF-B5XAY9-F1
#
_entry.id   AF-B5XAY9-F1
#
_cell.length_a   1.000
_cell.length_b   1.000
_cell.length_c   1.000
_cell.angle_alpha   90.00
_cell.angle_beta   90.00
_cell.angle_gamma   90.00
#
_symmetry.space_group_name_H-M   'P 1'
#
loop_
_entity.id
_entity.type
_entity.pdbx_description
1 polymer ?
#
loop_
_entity_poly.entity_id
_entity_poly.type
_entity_poly.pdbx_seq_one_letter_code
_entity_poly.pdbx_strand_id
1 'polypeptide(L)'
;MAEIVQQRIENRIPELEQLERVGLFSKKEVKSLLKRATALEYKLHRLIITKVDFIAYIQYEINVLELIKKIHWRAMKLLEGESVERFTAQYTVLQTGHI
;
A
#
# COMPACT_ATOMS: atom_id res chain seq x y z
N MET A 1 15.97 -10.42 -12.41
CA MET A 1 15.66 -8.99 -12.17
C MET A 1 14.18 -8.69 -12.46
N ALA A 2 13.72 -8.82 -13.71
CA ALA A 2 12.30 -8.59 -14.05
C ALA A 2 11.35 -9.54 -13.29
N GLU A 3 11.70 -10.83 -13.17
CA GLU A 3 10.90 -11.83 -12.45
C GLU A 3 10.70 -11.48 -10.95
N ILE A 4 11.78 -11.06 -10.28
CA ILE A 4 11.72 -10.67 -8.86
C ILE A 4 10.87 -9.42 -8.67
N VAL A 5 11.00 -8.44 -9.57
CA VAL A 5 10.16 -7.23 -9.55
C VAL A 5 8.70 -7.60 -9.79
N GLN A 6 8.43 -8.49 -10.75
CA GLN A 6 7.07 -8.91 -11.07
C GLN A 6 6.41 -9.62 -9.89
N GLN A 7 7.10 -10.58 -9.27
CA GLN A 7 6.61 -11.27 -8.06
C GLN A 7 6.31 -10.29 -6.91
N ARG A 8 7.17 -9.30 -6.69
CA ARG A 8 6.93 -8.27 -5.66
C ARG A 8 5.71 -7.41 -5.96
N ILE A 9 5.50 -7.06 -7.24
CA ILE A 9 4.31 -6.32 -7.65
C ILE A 9 3.05 -7.19 -7.50
N GLU A 10 3.11 -8.45 -7.92
CA GLU A 10 1.99 -9.40 -7.78
C GLU A 10 1.54 -9.57 -6.33
N ASN A 11 2.49 -9.63 -5.39
CA ASN A 11 2.17 -9.70 -3.96
C ASN A 11 1.45 -8.44 -3.43
N ARG A 12 1.64 -7.27 -4.06
CA ARG A 12 1.00 -5.98 -3.67
C ARG A 12 -0.38 -5.77 -4.30
N ILE A 13 -0.68 -6.44 -5.42
CA ILE A 13 -1.97 -6.34 -6.12
C ILE A 13 -3.17 -6.63 -5.19
N PRO A 14 -3.21 -7.73 -4.42
CA PRO A 14 -4.41 -8.06 -3.63
C PRO A 14 -4.78 -6.98 -2.61
N GLU A 15 -3.78 -6.36 -1.97
CA GLU A 15 -3.99 -5.29 -0.98
C GLU A 15 -4.57 -4.03 -1.65
N LEU A 16 -4.05 -3.67 -2.82
CA LEU A 16 -4.52 -2.50 -3.57
C LEU A 16 -5.91 -2.72 -4.18
N GLU A 17 -6.22 -3.94 -4.63
CA GLU A 17 -7.56 -4.29 -5.10
C GLU A 17 -8.58 -4.26 -3.95
N GLN A 18 -8.20 -4.70 -2.75
CA GLN A 18 -9.05 -4.57 -1.57
C GLN A 18 -9.32 -3.10 -1.26
N LEU A 19 -8.28 -2.25 -1.26
CA LEU A 19 -8.40 -0.81 -1.05
C LEU A 19 -9.25 -0.11 -2.10
N GLU A 20 -9.22 -0.57 -3.36
CA GLU A 20 -10.13 -0.11 -4.40
C GLU A 20 -11.58 -0.55 -4.14
N ARG A 21 -11.79 -1.82 -3.78
CA ARG A 21 -13.13 -2.38 -3.50
C ARG A 21 -13.84 -1.69 -2.36
N VAL A 22 -13.11 -1.33 -1.29
CA VAL A 22 -13.66 -0.57 -0.16
C VAL A 22 -13.83 0.93 -0.46
N GLY A 23 -13.54 1.37 -1.70
CA GLY A 23 -13.71 2.76 -2.13
C GLY A 23 -12.68 3.72 -1.54
N LEU A 24 -11.62 3.20 -0.92
CA LEU A 24 -10.56 4.00 -0.30
C LEU A 24 -9.58 4.55 -1.34
N PHE A 25 -9.41 3.86 -2.46
CA PHE A 25 -8.62 4.31 -3.60
C PHE A 25 -9.44 4.31 -4.89
N SER A 26 -9.18 5.30 -5.75
CA SER A 26 -9.64 5.23 -7.14
C SER A 26 -8.73 4.33 -7.98
N LYS A 27 -9.28 3.68 -9.01
CA LYS A 27 -8.53 2.92 -10.04
C LYS A 27 -7.31 3.69 -10.58
N LYS A 28 -7.45 5.01 -10.74
CA LYS A 28 -6.36 5.88 -11.21
C LYS A 28 -5.21 5.98 -10.20
N GLU A 29 -5.54 6.05 -8.92
CA GLU A 29 -4.55 6.14 -7.84
C GLU A 29 -3.83 4.81 -7.66
N VAL A 30 -4.56 3.69 -7.66
CA VAL A 30 -3.99 2.33 -7.64
C VAL A 30 -3.00 2.16 -8.80
N LYS A 31 -3.39 2.51 -10.02
CA LYS A 31 -2.53 2.42 -11.20
C LYS A 31 -1.28 3.31 -11.08
N SER A 32 -1.42 4.51 -10.53
CA SER A 32 -0.29 5.42 -10.29
C SER A 32 0.68 4.87 -9.25
N LEU A 33 0.14 4.29 -8.17
CA LEU A 33 0.92 3.69 -7.08
C LEU A 33 1.70 2.48 -7.59
N LEU A 34 1.04 1.57 -8.32
CA LEU A 34 1.68 0.42 -8.97
C LEU A 34 2.80 0.85 -9.90
N LYS A 35 2.55 1.83 -10.79
CA LYS A 35 3.58 2.35 -11.71
C LYS A 35 4.81 2.86 -10.95
N ARG A 36 4.60 3.56 -9.84
CA ARG A 36 5.68 4.13 -9.02
C ARG A 36 6.43 3.05 -8.24
N ALA A 37 5.72 2.06 -7.67
CA ALA A 37 6.32 0.90 -7.03
C ALA A 37 7.19 0.12 -8.01
N THR A 38 6.67 -0.21 -9.19
CA THR A 38 7.42 -0.93 -10.24
C THR A 38 8.70 -0.19 -10.61
N ALA A 39 8.64 1.14 -10.83
CA ALA A 39 9.82 1.93 -11.17
C ALA A 39 10.90 1.92 -10.07
N LEU A 40 10.50 1.91 -8.80
CA LEU A 40 11.44 1.85 -7.68
C LEU A 40 12.01 0.44 -7.48
N GLU A 41 11.20 -0.60 -7.65
CA GLU A 41 11.67 -1.99 -7.63
C GLU A 41 12.73 -2.22 -8.71
N TYR A 42 12.51 -1.72 -9.94
CA TYR A 42 13.53 -1.80 -10.99
C TYR A 42 14.82 -1.03 -10.63
N LYS A 43 14.74 0.08 -9.89
CA LYS A 43 15.92 0.80 -9.41
C LYS A 43 16.66 0.04 -8.32
N LEU A 44 15.94 -0.68 -7.45
CA LEU A 44 16.53 -1.47 -6.37
C LEU A 44 17.13 -2.80 -6.85
N HIS A 45 16.64 -3.37 -7.95
CA HIS A 45 17.16 -4.64 -8.46
C HIS A 45 18.23 -4.50 -9.55
N ARG A 46 18.64 -3.27 -9.91
CA ARG A 46 19.67 -3.04 -10.94
C ARG A 46 21.06 -3.42 -10.45
N LEU A 47 22.00 -3.57 -11.39
CA LEU A 47 23.38 -4.01 -11.08
C LEU A 47 24.13 -3.03 -10.17
N ILE A 48 23.90 -1.73 -10.31
CA ILE A 48 24.57 -0.68 -9.52
C ILE A 48 23.52 0.06 -8.69
N ILE A 49 23.47 -0.22 -7.39
CA ILE A 49 22.49 0.37 -6.46
C ILE A 49 23.23 1.32 -5.53
N THR A 50 22.66 2.50 -5.30
CA THR A 50 23.22 3.50 -4.40
C THR A 50 22.39 3.62 -3.12
N LYS A 51 23.01 4.14 -2.06
CA LYS A 51 22.29 4.44 -0.79
C LYS A 51 21.08 5.35 -1.01
N VAL A 52 21.15 6.26 -1.99
CA VAL A 52 20.07 7.18 -2.33
C VAL A 52 18.84 6.44 -2.87
N ASP A 53 19.03 5.34 -3.62
CA ASP A 53 17.92 4.53 -4.14
C ASP A 53 17.14 3.87 -2.99
N PHE A 54 17.84 3.36 -1.98
CA PHE A 54 17.21 2.80 -0.77
C PHE A 54 16.46 3.86 0.02
N ILE A 55 17.04 5.04 0.23
CA ILE A 55 16.37 6.15 0.93
C ILE A 55 15.10 6.56 0.17
N ALA A 56 15.17 6.66 -1.16
CA ALA A 56 14.01 6.99 -1.99
C ALA A 56 12.90 5.94 -1.89
N TYR A 57 13.26 4.65 -1.82
CA TYR A 57 12.29 3.57 -1.62
C TYR A 57 11.64 3.63 -0.23
N ILE A 58 12.43 3.79 0.83
CA ILE A 58 11.93 3.91 2.21
C ILE A 58 10.98 5.10 2.33
N GLN A 59 11.35 6.26 1.78
CA GLN A 59 10.50 7.44 1.79
C GLN A 59 9.19 7.21 1.02
N TYR A 60 9.24 6.49 -0.10
CA TYR A 60 8.04 6.11 -0.84
C TYR A 60 7.10 5.24 0.00
N GLU A 61 7.61 4.21 0.68
CA GLU A 61 6.82 3.33 1.55
C GLU A 61 6.20 4.11 2.72
N ILE A 62 6.95 5.02 3.35
CA ILE A 62 6.42 5.92 4.40
C ILE A 62 5.25 6.74 3.85
N ASN A 63 5.41 7.37 2.69
CA ASN A 63 4.37 8.20 2.09
C ASN A 63 3.10 7.39 1.75
N VAL A 64 3.26 6.15 1.29
CA VAL A 64 2.12 5.24 1.03
C VAL A 64 1.40 4.90 2.34
N LEU A 65 2.13 4.58 3.40
CA LEU A 65 1.54 4.30 4.72
C LEU A 65 0.81 5.51 5.30
N GLU A 66 1.37 6.71 5.17
CA GLU A 66 0.70 7.94 5.59
C GLU A 66 -0.59 8.21 4.80
N LEU A 67 -0.57 7.96 3.49
CA LEU A 67 -1.76 8.06 2.64
C LEU A 67 -2.85 7.09 3.12
N ILE A 68 -2.50 5.83 3.36
CA ILE A 68 -3.42 4.81 3.88
C ILE A 68 -3.98 5.23 5.25
N LYS A 69 -3.14 5.70 6.18
CA LYS A 69 -3.58 6.20 7.50
C LYS A 69 -4.55 7.37 7.38
N LYS A 70 -4.26 8.34 6.50
CA LYS A 70 -5.13 9.50 6.28
C LYS A 70 -6.48 9.08 5.72
N ILE A 71 -6.49 8.12 4.81
CA ILE A 71 -7.71 7.57 4.21
C ILE A 71 -8.49 6.75 5.24
N HIS A 72 -7.81 5.93 6.05
CA HIS A 72 -8.41 5.20 7.17
C HIS A 72 -9.12 6.16 8.13
N TRP A 73 -8.45 7.23 8.56
CA TRP A 73 -9.07 8.25 9.41
C TRP A 73 -10.25 8.97 8.76
N ARG A 74 -10.22 9.18 7.43
CA ARG A 74 -11.37 9.74 6.70
C ARG A 74 -12.55 8.78 6.67
N ALA A 75 -12.31 7.50 6.37
CA ALA A 75 -13.34 6.47 6.40
C ALA A 75 -13.94 6.33 7.82
N MET A 76 -13.09 6.34 8.84
CA MET A 76 -13.52 6.29 10.25
C MET A 76 -14.38 7.50 10.66
N LYS A 77 -14.11 8.69 10.12
CA LYS A 77 -14.96 9.88 10.34
C LYS A 77 -16.28 9.86 9.56
N LEU A 78 -16.33 9.14 8.43
CA LEU A 78 -17.53 9.02 7.59
C LEU A 78 -18.49 7.94 8.11
N LEU A 79 -17.97 6.94 8.81
CA LEU A 79 -18.75 5.94 9.52
C LEU A 79 -19.14 6.51 10.89
N GLU A 80 -20.37 6.99 11.06
CA GLU A 80 -20.94 7.19 12.41
C GLU A 80 -21.65 5.90 12.87
N GLY A 81 -21.44 5.48 14.12
CA GLY A 81 -22.15 4.34 14.75
C GLY A 81 -21.45 2.96 14.68
N GLU A 82 -22.22 1.87 14.86
CA GLU A 82 -21.74 0.46 14.98
C GLU A 82 -20.84 -0.03 13.82
N SER A 83 -20.87 0.66 12.67
CA SER A 83 -20.03 0.35 11.51
C SER A 83 -18.54 0.60 11.75
N VAL A 84 -18.18 1.50 12.70
CA VAL A 84 -16.78 1.79 13.05
C VAL A 84 -16.14 0.59 13.77
N GLU A 85 -16.88 -0.04 14.68
CA GLU A 85 -16.38 -1.13 15.53
C GLU A 85 -16.10 -2.41 14.74
N ARG A 86 -16.94 -2.74 13.76
CA ARG A 86 -16.69 -3.86 12.84
C ARG A 86 -15.45 -3.62 11.98
N PHE A 87 -15.25 -2.37 11.54
CA PHE A 87 -14.12 -2.02 10.67
C PHE A 87 -12.79 -1.95 11.44
N THR A 88 -12.79 -1.37 12.65
CA THR A 88 -11.62 -1.40 13.54
C THR A 88 -11.30 -2.82 13.99
N ALA A 89 -12.29 -3.65 14.31
CA ALA A 89 -12.07 -5.05 14.65
C ALA A 89 -11.39 -5.83 13.50
N GLN A 90 -11.87 -5.70 12.26
CA GLN A 90 -11.22 -6.35 11.10
C GLN A 90 -9.79 -5.82 10.87
N TYR A 91 -9.57 -4.51 11.01
CA TYR A 91 -8.26 -3.91 10.79
C TYR A 91 -7.26 -4.23 11.90
N THR A 92 -7.69 -4.29 13.16
CA THR A 92 -6.85 -4.70 14.31
C THR A 92 -6.46 -6.17 14.22
N VAL A 93 -7.37 -7.05 13.78
CA VAL A 93 -7.04 -8.47 13.54
C VAL A 93 -5.98 -8.60 12.43
N LEU A 94 -6.09 -7.81 11.35
CA LEU A 94 -5.08 -7.77 10.28
C LEU A 94 -3.71 -7.22 10.74
N GLN A 95 -3.69 -6.27 11.69
CA GLN A 95 -2.46 -5.67 12.21
C GLN A 95 -1.76 -6.53 13.29
N THR A 96 -2.51 -7.37 14.01
CA THR A 96 -1.96 -8.18 15.12
C THR A 96 -1.49 -9.57 14.69
N GLY A 97 -1.75 -9.99 13.44
CA GLY A 97 -1.18 -11.22 12.87
C GLY A 97 -1.70 -12.52 13.51
N HIS A 98 -2.86 -12.48 14.17
CA HIS A 98 -3.52 -13.68 14.67
C HIS A 98 -4.24 -14.36 13.50
N ILE A 99 -3.59 -15.35 12.89
CA ILE A 99 -4.21 -16.42 12.08
C ILE A 99 -4.78 -17.47 13.03
#